data_AF-A0A4S2KK61-F1
#
_entry.id   AF-A0A4S2KK61-F1
#
_cell.length_a   1.000
_cell.length_b   1.000
_cell.length_c   1.000
_cell.angle_alpha   90.00
_cell.angle_beta   90.00
_cell.angle_gamma   90.00
#
_symmetry.space_group_name_H-M   'P 1'
#
loop_
_entity.id
_entity.type
_entity.pdbx_description
1 polymer ?
#
loop_
_entity_poly.entity_id
_entity_poly.type
_entity_poly.pdbx_seq_one_letter_code
_entity_poly.pdbx_strand_id
1 'polypeptide(L)'
;MEEDFEENKKEWRLEENEKMRRRLRGGKRRRTERKKKRIAEEQRGMTVGFWNIAGLKGKNEGFWKVVEKWDIITLLETWVEEKEWSKVKKIMPERYVWKCQPATREKKRGRTRGGIITGVRKGLEVEGKIEREEEGVVERIVRTKEGEGKIISVYVNNDIDKK
;
A
#
# COMPACT_ATOMS: atom_id res chain seq x y z
N MET A 1 42.95 20.96 -48.59
CA MET A 1 41.68 20.54 -49.22
C MET A 1 41.38 19.06 -48.97
N GLU A 2 42.30 18.12 -49.24
CA GLU A 2 42.12 16.70 -48.84
C GLU A 2 42.29 16.45 -47.33
N GLU A 3 43.24 17.15 -46.67
CA GLU A 3 43.46 17.02 -45.23
C GLU A 3 42.24 17.47 -44.40
N ASP A 4 41.62 18.61 -44.75
CA ASP A 4 40.40 19.11 -44.08
C ASP A 4 39.22 18.14 -44.18
N PHE A 5 39.16 17.34 -45.25
CA PHE A 5 38.07 16.39 -45.47
C PHE A 5 38.23 15.14 -44.60
N GLU A 6 39.45 14.63 -44.45
CA GLU A 6 39.75 13.50 -43.56
C GLU A 6 39.72 13.90 -42.07
N GLU A 7 40.06 15.15 -41.74
CA GLU A 7 39.95 15.66 -40.37
C GLU A 7 38.49 15.77 -39.90
N ASN A 8 37.60 16.35 -40.74
CA ASN A 8 36.16 16.38 -40.49
C ASN A 8 35.55 14.98 -40.31
N LYS A 9 36.04 14.00 -41.07
CA LYS A 9 35.56 12.60 -41.00
C LYS A 9 36.01 11.91 -39.71
N LYS A 10 37.19 12.26 -39.17
CA LYS A 10 37.66 11.81 -37.86
C LYS A 10 36.84 12.42 -36.73
N GLU A 11 36.58 13.73 -36.78
CA GLU A 11 35.75 14.41 -35.77
C GLU A 11 34.34 13.82 -35.70
N TRP A 12 33.69 13.63 -36.85
CA TRP A 12 32.36 13.03 -36.91
C TRP A 12 32.32 11.62 -36.31
N ARG A 13 33.38 10.82 -36.55
CA ARG A 13 33.53 9.48 -35.99
C ARG A 13 33.78 9.51 -34.48
N LEU A 14 34.51 10.51 -33.98
CA LEU A 14 34.73 10.71 -32.54
C LEU A 14 33.43 11.11 -31.83
N GLU A 15 32.66 12.03 -32.41
CA GLU A 15 31.36 12.43 -31.86
C GLU A 15 30.36 11.27 -31.79
N GLU A 16 30.23 10.48 -32.87
CA GLU A 16 29.37 9.30 -32.90
C GLU A 16 29.78 8.25 -31.85
N ASN A 17 31.09 8.03 -31.70
CA ASN A 17 31.63 7.16 -30.66
C ASN A 17 31.31 7.68 -29.25
N GLU A 18 31.39 8.99 -29.02
CA GLU A 18 31.06 9.58 -27.73
C GLU A 18 29.55 9.48 -27.43
N LYS A 19 28.70 9.74 -28.42
CA LYS A 19 27.23 9.55 -28.32
C LYS A 19 26.89 8.10 -28.01
N MET A 20 27.52 7.14 -28.70
CA MET A 20 27.33 5.70 -28.44
C MET A 20 27.78 5.33 -27.01
N ARG A 21 28.96 5.81 -26.57
CA ARG A 21 29.46 5.61 -25.20
C ARG A 21 28.53 6.20 -24.14
N ARG A 22 27.97 7.39 -24.37
CA ARG A 22 26.96 8.01 -23.47
C ARG A 22 25.69 7.16 -23.38
N ARG A 23 25.18 6.65 -24.51
CA ARG A 23 24.02 5.74 -24.55
C ARG A 23 24.28 4.44 -23.80
N LEU A 24 25.43 3.80 -24.02
CA LEU A 24 25.84 2.57 -23.33
C LEU A 24 25.98 2.78 -21.82
N ARG A 25 26.62 3.89 -21.38
CA ARG A 25 26.73 4.27 -19.97
C ARG A 25 25.36 4.51 -19.33
N GLY A 26 24.47 5.25 -20.02
CA GLY A 26 23.10 5.48 -19.55
C GLY A 26 22.29 4.19 -19.41
N GLY A 27 22.40 3.28 -20.38
CA GLY A 27 21.77 1.95 -20.33
C GLY A 27 22.29 1.09 -19.18
N LYS A 28 23.62 1.06 -18.98
CA LYS A 28 24.26 0.32 -17.89
C LYS A 28 23.85 0.88 -16.51
N ARG A 29 23.79 2.20 -16.37
CA ARG A 29 23.33 2.88 -15.14
C ARG A 29 21.87 2.56 -14.80
N ARG A 30 20.96 2.68 -15.78
CA ARG A 30 19.53 2.30 -15.62
C ARG A 30 19.36 0.84 -15.24
N ARG A 31 20.15 -0.08 -15.83
CA ARG A 31 20.11 -1.52 -15.51
C ARG A 31 20.56 -1.78 -14.08
N THR A 32 21.62 -1.13 -13.63
CA THR A 32 22.11 -1.23 -12.24
C THR A 32 21.11 -0.66 -11.24
N GLU A 33 20.51 0.50 -11.51
CA GLU A 33 19.47 1.10 -10.66
C GLU A 33 18.23 0.21 -10.55
N ARG A 34 17.75 -0.36 -11.66
CA ARG A 34 16.65 -1.33 -11.64
C ARG A 34 16.98 -2.58 -10.82
N LYS A 35 18.21 -3.10 -10.96
CA LYS A 35 18.67 -4.27 -10.18
C LYS A 35 18.73 -3.94 -8.68
N LYS A 36 19.27 -2.77 -8.31
CA LYS A 36 19.29 -2.29 -6.92
C LYS A 36 17.88 -2.14 -6.35
N LYS A 37 16.96 -1.56 -7.12
CA LYS A 37 15.57 -1.36 -6.69
C LYS A 37 14.85 -2.69 -6.45
N ARG A 38 15.07 -3.68 -7.33
CA ARG A 38 14.50 -5.03 -7.18
C ARG A 38 15.04 -5.76 -5.95
N ILE A 39 16.35 -5.67 -5.70
CA ILE A 39 16.97 -6.26 -4.50
C ILE A 39 16.42 -5.59 -3.23
N ALA A 40 16.27 -4.26 -3.23
CA ALA A 40 15.69 -3.54 -2.10
C ALA A 40 14.21 -3.89 -1.88
N GLU A 41 13.43 -4.13 -2.95
CA GLU A 41 12.05 -4.63 -2.84
C GLU A 41 11.99 -6.09 -2.36
N GLU A 42 12.92 -6.95 -2.78
CA GLU A 42 13.01 -8.34 -2.30
C GLU A 42 13.48 -8.44 -0.85
N GLN A 43 14.29 -7.49 -0.37
CA GLN A 43 14.77 -7.44 1.01
C GLN A 43 13.88 -6.58 1.93
N ARG A 44 12.86 -5.92 1.37
CA ARG A 44 11.89 -5.15 2.16
C ARG A 44 10.97 -6.14 2.88
N GLY A 45 11.01 -6.11 4.20
CA GLY A 45 10.01 -6.78 5.03
C GLY A 45 8.60 -6.23 4.81
N MET A 46 7.60 -7.04 5.12
CA MET A 46 6.19 -6.64 5.06
C MET A 46 5.87 -5.64 6.16
N THR A 47 5.26 -4.51 5.79
CA THR A 47 4.86 -3.47 6.74
C THR A 47 3.38 -3.59 7.10
N VAL A 48 3.10 -3.65 8.41
CA VAL A 48 1.74 -3.72 8.95
C VAL A 48 1.51 -2.49 9.82
N GLY A 49 0.43 -1.75 9.55
CA GLY A 49 0.07 -0.56 10.29
C GLY A 49 -1.29 -0.69 10.97
N PHE A 50 -1.34 -0.32 12.24
CA PHE A 50 -2.58 -0.22 13.02
C PHE A 50 -2.77 1.23 13.44
N TRP A 51 -3.95 1.81 13.16
CA TRP A 51 -4.24 3.18 13.54
C TRP A 51 -5.68 3.33 14.00
N ASN A 52 -5.87 3.67 15.27
CA ASN A 52 -7.14 4.23 15.76
C ASN A 52 -7.28 5.67 15.23
N ILE A 53 -8.24 5.89 14.33
CA ILE A 53 -8.37 7.16 13.61
C ILE A 53 -9.45 8.10 14.18
N ALA A 54 -10.28 7.59 15.10
CA ALA A 54 -11.42 8.28 15.71
C ALA A 54 -12.29 9.03 14.68
N GLY A 55 -12.78 8.27 13.70
CA GLY A 55 -13.61 8.75 12.60
C GLY A 55 -12.84 8.90 11.28
N LEU A 56 -13.38 8.31 10.22
CA LEU A 56 -12.82 8.42 8.86
C LEU A 56 -13.28 9.71 8.14
N LYS A 57 -14.38 10.31 8.58
CA LYS A 57 -14.94 11.52 7.96
C LYS A 57 -13.96 12.69 8.10
N GLY A 58 -13.64 13.34 6.98
CA GLY A 58 -12.74 14.50 6.94
C GLY A 58 -11.24 14.17 6.79
N LYS A 59 -10.86 12.88 6.70
CA LYS A 59 -9.48 12.52 6.36
C LYS A 59 -9.21 12.85 4.88
N ASN A 60 -8.06 13.49 4.62
CA ASN A 60 -7.70 14.04 3.31
C ASN A 60 -6.63 13.18 2.59
N GLU A 61 -6.17 13.65 1.43
CA GLU A 61 -5.12 12.98 0.66
C GLU A 61 -3.82 12.74 1.47
N GLY A 62 -3.47 13.65 2.37
CA GLY A 62 -2.30 13.53 3.24
C GLY A 62 -2.40 12.33 4.19
N PHE A 63 -3.58 12.09 4.75
CA PHE A 63 -3.85 10.89 5.55
C PHE A 63 -3.62 9.62 4.72
N TRP A 64 -4.20 9.57 3.52
CA TRP A 64 -4.04 8.41 2.64
C TRP A 64 -2.59 8.18 2.27
N LYS A 65 -1.81 9.23 1.94
CA LYS A 65 -0.36 9.15 1.64
C LYS A 65 0.47 8.51 2.76
N VAL A 66 0.06 8.64 4.03
CA VAL A 66 0.73 7.99 5.15
C VAL A 66 0.37 6.51 5.20
N VAL A 67 -0.93 6.21 5.20
CA VAL A 67 -1.50 4.85 5.28
C VAL A 67 -1.00 3.98 4.11
N GLU A 68 -0.88 4.60 2.95
CA GLU A 68 -0.42 4.03 1.69
C GLU A 68 1.01 3.46 1.69
N LYS A 69 1.83 3.82 2.67
CA LYS A 69 3.19 3.30 2.80
C LYS A 69 3.19 1.83 3.26
N TRP A 70 2.15 1.42 3.98
CA TRP A 70 2.01 0.08 4.57
C TRP A 70 1.52 -0.96 3.56
N ASP A 71 1.84 -2.22 3.81
CA ASP A 71 1.38 -3.36 3.00
C ASP A 71 0.04 -3.90 3.50
N ILE A 72 -0.15 -3.88 4.82
CA ILE A 72 -1.41 -4.23 5.48
C ILE A 72 -1.79 -3.08 6.40
N ILE A 73 -3.05 -2.68 6.32
CA ILE A 73 -3.61 -1.54 7.02
C ILE A 73 -4.77 -2.03 7.89
N THR A 74 -4.78 -1.65 9.15
CA THR A 74 -5.93 -1.77 10.05
C THR A 74 -6.26 -0.40 10.62
N LEU A 75 -7.43 0.12 10.27
CA LEU A 75 -7.99 1.35 10.82
C LEU A 75 -9.09 1.01 11.83
N LEU A 76 -8.96 1.52 13.05
CA LEU A 76 -9.89 1.28 14.15
C LEU A 76 -10.72 2.54 14.46
N GLU A 77 -11.90 2.37 15.04
CA GLU A 77 -12.83 3.46 15.38
C GLU A 77 -13.12 4.32 14.15
N THR A 78 -13.45 3.68 13.04
CA THR A 78 -13.69 4.37 11.76
C THR A 78 -15.01 5.13 11.75
N TRP A 79 -15.96 4.69 12.58
CA TRP A 79 -17.34 5.18 12.68
C TRP A 79 -18.14 5.08 11.37
N VAL A 80 -17.68 4.27 10.42
CA VAL A 80 -18.34 4.06 9.13
C VAL A 80 -19.49 3.08 9.31
N GLU A 81 -20.72 3.52 9.07
CA GLU A 81 -21.90 2.64 9.06
C GLU A 81 -21.97 1.81 7.76
N GLU A 82 -22.67 0.67 7.79
CA GLU A 82 -22.83 -0.24 6.63
C GLU A 82 -23.34 0.50 5.38
N LYS A 83 -24.34 1.37 5.56
CA LYS A 83 -24.93 2.18 4.48
C LYS A 83 -23.94 3.18 3.84
N GLU A 84 -22.88 3.55 4.55
CA GLU A 84 -21.86 4.51 4.10
C GLU A 84 -20.69 3.81 3.41
N TRP A 85 -20.52 2.51 3.65
CA TRP A 85 -19.36 1.74 3.20
C TRP A 85 -19.15 1.82 1.68
N SER A 86 -20.21 1.68 0.89
CA SER A 86 -20.13 1.75 -0.58
C SER A 86 -19.61 3.09 -1.10
N LYS A 87 -19.86 4.19 -0.39
CA LYS A 87 -19.36 5.53 -0.74
C LYS A 87 -17.93 5.71 -0.29
N VAL A 88 -17.62 5.27 0.93
CA VAL A 88 -16.26 5.31 1.51
C VAL A 88 -15.27 4.51 0.68
N LYS A 89 -15.64 3.29 0.27
CA LYS A 89 -14.77 2.41 -0.51
C LYS A 89 -14.32 3.03 -1.84
N LYS A 90 -15.14 3.89 -2.45
CA LYS A 90 -14.84 4.55 -3.74
C LYS A 90 -13.72 5.59 -3.66
N ILE A 91 -13.47 6.18 -2.49
CA ILE A 91 -12.42 7.18 -2.28
C ILE A 91 -11.13 6.59 -1.71
N MET A 92 -11.12 5.28 -1.47
CA MET A 92 -9.96 4.59 -0.93
C MET A 92 -8.98 4.19 -2.04
N PRO A 93 -7.68 4.12 -1.74
CA PRO A 93 -6.68 3.69 -2.71
C PRO A 93 -6.98 2.31 -3.29
N GLU A 94 -7.10 2.23 -4.62
CA GLU A 94 -7.52 1.01 -5.33
C GLU A 94 -6.49 -0.13 -5.30
N ARG A 95 -5.26 0.16 -4.88
CA ARG A 95 -4.19 -0.85 -4.79
C ARG A 95 -4.34 -1.81 -3.62
N TYR A 96 -5.35 -1.62 -2.78
CA TYR A 96 -5.68 -2.51 -1.67
C TYR A 96 -7.02 -3.18 -1.90
N VAL A 97 -7.17 -4.38 -1.35
CA VAL A 97 -8.47 -5.01 -1.15
C VAL A 97 -8.97 -4.61 0.23
N TRP A 98 -10.05 -3.84 0.22
CA TRP A 98 -10.64 -3.27 1.43
C TRP A 98 -11.81 -4.09 1.94
N LYS A 99 -11.82 -4.34 3.25
CA LYS A 99 -12.93 -4.91 4.03
C LYS A 99 -13.30 -3.97 5.17
N CYS A 100 -14.56 -4.03 5.58
CA CYS A 100 -15.12 -3.17 6.61
C CYS A 100 -16.01 -4.01 7.51
N GLN A 101 -15.65 -4.05 8.79
CA GLN A 101 -16.61 -4.31 9.86
C GLN A 101 -17.24 -2.97 10.22
N PRO A 102 -18.53 -2.74 9.92
CA PRO A 102 -19.18 -1.46 10.15
C PRO A 102 -19.24 -1.09 11.62
N ALA A 103 -19.29 0.20 11.89
CA ALA A 103 -19.62 0.73 13.20
C ALA A 103 -21.10 0.45 13.53
N THR A 104 -21.36 0.07 14.77
CA THR A 104 -22.71 -0.19 15.29
C THR A 104 -23.27 1.05 15.96
N ARG A 105 -24.60 1.17 15.94
CA ARG A 105 -25.32 2.30 16.54
C ARG A 105 -26.42 1.78 17.44
N GLU A 106 -26.25 1.95 18.75
CA GLU A 106 -27.23 1.52 19.76
C GLU A 106 -28.53 2.36 19.77
N LYS A 107 -28.46 3.66 19.38
CA LYS A 107 -29.59 4.60 19.47
C LYS A 107 -29.79 5.42 18.21
N LYS A 108 -31.03 5.78 17.87
CA LYS A 108 -31.38 6.66 16.72
C LYS A 108 -30.65 8.01 16.70
N ARG A 109 -30.23 8.53 17.86
CA ARG A 109 -29.39 9.74 18.02
C ARG A 109 -28.15 9.39 18.87
N GLY A 110 -26.99 9.98 18.55
CA GLY A 110 -25.70 9.69 19.19
C GLY A 110 -24.60 9.32 18.19
N ARG A 111 -23.35 9.14 18.68
CA ARG A 111 -22.19 8.71 17.87
C ARG A 111 -22.27 7.21 17.57
N THR A 112 -21.92 6.82 16.36
CA THR A 112 -21.58 5.43 16.01
C THR A 112 -20.39 4.97 16.84
N ARG A 113 -20.35 3.69 17.18
CA ARG A 113 -19.27 3.09 17.99
C ARG A 113 -18.52 2.05 17.18
N GLY A 114 -17.20 2.00 17.34
CA GLY A 114 -16.36 1.01 16.69
C GLY A 114 -16.20 1.26 15.19
N GLY A 115 -16.25 0.15 14.45
CA GLY A 115 -15.90 0.09 13.05
C GLY A 115 -14.41 -0.20 12.84
N ILE A 116 -14.12 -1.24 12.05
CA ILE A 116 -12.77 -1.66 11.69
C ILE A 116 -12.71 -1.73 10.17
N ILE A 117 -11.73 -1.05 9.56
CA ILE A 117 -11.48 -1.14 8.12
C ILE A 117 -10.09 -1.68 7.90
N THR A 118 -9.98 -2.73 7.11
CA THR A 118 -8.69 -3.34 6.78
C THR A 118 -8.42 -3.26 5.29
N GLY A 119 -7.16 -2.94 4.94
CA GLY A 119 -6.68 -2.89 3.56
C GLY A 119 -5.48 -3.80 3.39
N VAL A 120 -5.58 -4.81 2.54
CA VAL A 120 -4.44 -5.68 2.17
C VAL A 120 -3.98 -5.30 0.77
N ARG A 121 -2.69 -5.01 0.59
CA ARG A 121 -2.15 -4.64 -0.73
C ARG A 121 -2.43 -5.78 -1.71
N LYS A 122 -2.97 -5.44 -2.89
CA LYS A 122 -3.22 -6.41 -3.96
C LYS A 122 -1.95 -7.19 -4.26
N GLY A 123 -2.08 -8.51 -4.38
CA GLY A 123 -0.95 -9.44 -4.52
C GLY A 123 -0.44 -10.05 -3.22
N LEU A 124 -0.94 -9.64 -2.05
CA LEU A 124 -0.64 -10.27 -0.75
C LEU A 124 -1.80 -11.07 -0.15
N GLU A 125 -3.02 -10.94 -0.67
CA GLU A 125 -4.22 -11.61 -0.13
C GLU A 125 -4.37 -13.05 -0.66
N VAL A 126 -4.97 -13.92 0.16
CA VAL A 126 -5.35 -15.29 -0.25
C VAL A 126 -6.85 -15.35 -0.52
N GLU A 127 -7.24 -15.54 -1.78
CA GLU A 127 -8.64 -15.71 -2.15
C GLU A 127 -9.27 -16.95 -1.48
N GLY A 128 -10.50 -16.82 -0.98
CA GLY A 128 -11.31 -17.95 -0.49
C GLY A 128 -11.07 -18.40 0.95
N LYS A 129 -10.17 -17.77 1.72
CA LYS A 129 -10.03 -18.06 3.16
C LYS A 129 -11.02 -17.25 3.99
N ILE A 130 -11.67 -17.91 4.94
CA ILE A 130 -12.71 -17.36 5.81
C ILE A 130 -12.09 -16.35 6.77
N GLU A 131 -12.60 -15.13 6.75
CA GLU A 131 -12.31 -14.07 7.73
C GLU A 131 -13.25 -14.28 8.92
N ARG A 132 -12.70 -14.35 10.14
CA ARG A 132 -13.52 -14.21 11.33
C ARG A 132 -13.77 -12.73 11.54
N GLU A 133 -15.02 -12.31 11.34
CA GLU A 133 -15.52 -10.98 11.69
C GLU A 133 -16.49 -11.12 12.85
N GLU A 134 -15.95 -11.20 14.07
CA GLU A 134 -16.75 -11.00 15.28
C GLU A 134 -16.69 -9.53 15.66
N GLU A 135 -17.70 -8.98 16.34
CA GLU A 135 -17.67 -7.57 16.72
C GLU A 135 -16.38 -7.22 17.47
N GLY A 136 -15.60 -6.29 16.92
CA GLY A 136 -14.30 -5.91 17.46
C GLY A 136 -13.13 -6.82 17.06
N VAL A 137 -13.34 -7.91 16.32
CA VAL A 137 -12.28 -8.83 15.88
C VAL A 137 -12.34 -9.04 14.37
N VAL A 138 -11.24 -8.75 13.67
CA VAL A 138 -11.08 -9.00 12.24
C VAL A 138 -9.82 -9.82 12.00
N GLU A 139 -9.97 -10.97 11.35
CA GLU A 139 -8.87 -11.79 10.87
C GLU A 139 -8.61 -11.56 9.38
N ARG A 140 -7.34 -11.38 8.99
CA ARG A 140 -6.89 -11.33 7.60
C ARG A 140 -5.76 -12.32 7.37
N ILE A 141 -5.85 -13.09 6.30
CA ILE A 141 -4.79 -14.03 5.91
C ILE A 141 -4.06 -13.48 4.70
N VAL A 142 -2.73 -13.50 4.77
CA VAL A 142 -1.84 -12.97 3.75
C VAL A 142 -0.82 -14.01 3.31
N ARG A 143 -0.44 -14.00 2.05
CA ARG A 143 0.59 -14.86 1.49
C ARG A 143 1.73 -14.01 0.95
N THR A 144 2.94 -14.41 1.32
CA THR A 144 4.20 -13.85 0.85
C THR A 144 4.99 -14.95 0.15
N LYS A 145 6.15 -14.60 -0.42
CA LYS A 145 7.09 -15.60 -0.96
C LYS A 145 7.65 -16.53 0.12
N GLU A 146 7.66 -16.08 1.37
CA GLU A 146 8.24 -16.79 2.53
C GLU A 146 7.22 -17.69 3.23
N GLY A 147 5.93 -17.55 2.93
CA GLY A 147 4.87 -18.34 3.52
C GLY A 147 3.59 -17.56 3.75
N GLU A 148 2.69 -18.14 4.53
CA GLU A 148 1.41 -17.55 4.89
C GLU A 148 1.48 -16.92 6.28
N GLY A 149 0.96 -15.69 6.41
CA GLY A 149 0.79 -14.99 7.67
C GLY A 149 -0.68 -14.78 7.99
N LYS A 150 -1.01 -14.76 9.28
CA LYS A 150 -2.35 -14.41 9.78
C LYS A 150 -2.24 -13.14 10.61
N ILE A 151 -3.06 -12.15 10.29
CA ILE A 151 -3.15 -10.88 11.01
C ILE A 151 -4.49 -10.84 11.71
N ILE A 152 -4.47 -10.73 13.04
CA ILE A 152 -5.68 -10.61 13.84
C ILE A 152 -5.69 -9.20 14.42
N SER A 153 -6.74 -8.46 14.11
CA SER A 153 -7.00 -7.11 14.63
C SER A 153 -8.09 -7.21 15.67
N VAL A 154 -7.82 -6.72 16.89
CA VAL A 154 -8.78 -6.72 17.99
C VAL A 154 -8.97 -5.29 18.49
N TYR A 155 -10.23 -4.90 18.67
CA TYR A 155 -10.64 -3.65 19.25
C TYR A 155 -11.75 -3.92 20.28
N VAL A 156 -11.50 -3.52 21.52
CA VAL A 156 -12.40 -3.75 22.64
C VAL A 156 -13.03 -2.41 23.04
N ASN A 157 -14.36 -2.33 23.00
CA ASN A 157 -15.13 -1.13 23.30
C ASN A 157 -15.90 -1.27 24.63
N ASN A 158 -15.17 -1.44 25.75
CA ASN A 158 -15.63 -1.53 27.17
C ASN A 158 -16.62 -2.69 27.48
N ASP A 159 -16.51 -3.58 28.48
CA ASP A 159 -15.79 -3.69 29.75
C ASP A 159 -14.94 -4.99 29.75
N ILE A 160 -13.64 -4.93 30.00
CA ILE A 160 -12.84 -6.15 30.30
C ILE A 160 -13.15 -6.68 31.71
N ASP A 161 -13.80 -5.88 32.55
CA ASP A 161 -13.94 -6.12 33.99
C ASP A 161 -15.34 -6.55 34.46
N LYS A 162 -16.23 -7.02 33.57
CA LYS A 162 -17.46 -7.68 34.05
C LYS A 162 -17.15 -9.11 34.52
N LYS A 163 -16.73 -9.18 35.79
CA LYS A 163 -16.86 -10.37 36.64
C LYS A 163 -18.31 -10.68 36.95
#